data_AF-A0A2E6MHI8-F1
#
_entry.id   AF-A0A2E6MHI8-F1
#
_cell.length_a   1.000
_cell.length_b   1.000
_cell.length_c   1.000
_cell.angle_alpha   90.00
_cell.angle_beta   90.00
_cell.angle_gamma   90.00
#
_symmetry.space_group_name_H-M   'P 1'
#
loop_
_entity.id
_entity.type
_entity.pdbx_description
1 polymer ?
#
loop_
_entity_poly.entity_id
_entity_poly.type
_entity_poly.pdbx_seq_one_letter_code
_entity_poly.pdbx_strand_id
1 'polypeptide(L)' 'MSIDPRKHLGLGPLKKPLFGHNRSHALNATQKISKPNVQKRKVTIGEKEYTVKLTAREIRTLDKKGIALK' A
#
# COMPACT_ATOMS: atom_id res chain seq x y z
N MET A 1 10.71 -5.59 22.34
CA MET A 1 11.04 -5.51 20.90
C MET A 1 9.95 -4.72 20.18
N SER A 2 10.33 -3.71 19.39
CA SER A 2 9.36 -2.99 18.53
C SER A 2 8.94 -3.95 17.42
N ILE A 3 7.68 -4.38 17.42
CA ILE A 3 7.11 -5.22 16.37
C ILE A 3 6.93 -4.33 15.14
N ASP A 4 7.54 -4.71 14.02
CA ASP A 4 7.24 -4.09 12.73
C ASP A 4 5.84 -4.52 12.30
N PRO A 5 4.85 -3.59 12.26
CA PRO A 5 3.47 -3.96 12.00
C PRO A 5 3.28 -4.51 10.58
N ARG A 6 4.13 -4.16 9.60
CA ARG A 6 4.01 -4.70 8.23
C ARG A 6 4.41 -6.18 8.16
N LYS A 7 5.50 -6.55 8.81
CA LYS A 7 5.97 -7.95 8.84
C LYS A 7 4.98 -8.85 9.56
N HIS A 8 4.40 -8.38 10.66
CA HIS A 8 3.39 -9.14 11.41
C HIS A 8 2.15 -9.45 10.56
N LEU A 9 1.71 -8.49 9.74
CA LEU A 9 0.57 -8.67 8.82
C LEU A 9 0.91 -9.51 7.57
N GLY A 10 2.14 -10.01 7.46
CA GLY A 10 2.63 -10.74 6.29
C GLY A 10 2.72 -9.87 5.03
N LEU A 11 2.88 -8.56 5.20
CA LEU A 11 3.01 -7.60 4.09
C LEU A 11 4.48 -7.42 3.73
N GLY A 12 4.74 -7.33 2.42
CA GLY A 12 6.06 -6.99 1.89
C GLY A 12 6.41 -5.50 2.06
N PRO A 13 7.50 -5.04 1.42
CA PRO A 13 7.81 -3.61 1.35
C PRO A 13 6.70 -2.82 0.64
N LEU A 14 6.59 -1.53 0.93
CA LEU A 14 5.59 -0.67 0.30
C LEU A 14 5.82 -0.64 -1.23
N LYS A 15 4.72 -0.72 -1.99
CA LYS A 15 4.79 -0.71 -3.46
C LYS A 15 5.46 0.58 -3.95
N LYS A 16 6.48 0.42 -4.81
CA LYS A 16 7.20 1.53 -5.45
C LYS A 16 6.36 2.14 -6.60
N PRO A 17 6.53 3.43 -6.91
CA PRO A 17 5.91 4.04 -8.08
C PRO A 17 6.44 3.39 -9.37
N LEU A 18 5.59 3.35 -10.39
CA LEU A 18 5.96 2.90 -11.73
C LEU A 18 6.33 4.11 -12.59
N PHE A 19 7.44 4.02 -13.30
CA PHE A 19 7.89 5.03 -14.25
C PHE A 19 7.55 4.56 -15.68
N GLY A 20 7.07 5.47 -16.51
CA GLY A 20 6.74 5.19 -17.90
C GLY A 20 6.48 6.45 -18.70
N HIS A 21 5.88 6.29 -19.87
CA HIS A 21 5.55 7.39 -20.76
C HIS A 21 4.04 7.41 -21.06
N ASN A 22 3.45 8.60 -21.17
CA ASN A 22 2.18 8.79 -21.84
C ASN A 22 2.42 9.01 -23.34
N ARG A 23 1.53 8.51 -24.21
CA ARG A 23 1.62 8.66 -25.66
C ARG A 23 0.47 9.53 -26.15
N SER A 24 0.77 10.52 -26.98
CA SER A 24 -0.28 11.32 -27.65
C SER A 24 -0.85 10.58 -28.86
N HIS A 25 -1.89 11.15 -29.48
CA HIS A 25 -2.39 10.68 -30.78
C HIS A 25 -1.32 10.69 -31.88
N ALA A 26 -0.36 11.62 -31.79
CA ALA A 26 0.83 11.69 -32.66
C ALA A 26 2.02 10.86 -32.13
N LEU A 27 1.82 10.00 -31.13
CA LEU A 27 2.82 9.11 -30.51
C LEU A 27 3.98 9.78 -29.74
N ASN A 28 3.88 11.08 -29.48
CA ASN A 28 4.86 11.80 -28.66
C ASN A 28 4.90 11.23 -27.23
N ALA A 29 6.10 10.97 -26.72
CA ALA A 29 6.31 10.46 -25.37
C ALA A 29 6.45 11.60 -24.36
N THR A 30 5.66 11.59 -23.30
CA THR A 30 5.89 12.43 -22.12
C THR A 30 6.12 11.56 -20.89
N GLN A 31 7.12 11.89 -20.06
CA GLN A 31 7.41 11.12 -18.86
C GLN A 31 6.23 11.20 -17.87
N LYS A 32 5.82 10.06 -17.33
CA LYS A 32 4.72 9.96 -16.37
C LYS A 32 5.08 9.00 -15.24
N ILE A 33 4.77 9.41 -14.01
CA ILE A 33 4.93 8.61 -12.81
C ILE A 33 3.56 8.14 -12.33
N SER A 34 3.38 6.82 -12.19
CA SER A 34 2.16 6.23 -11.64
C SER A 34 2.39 5.83 -10.19
N LYS A 35 1.83 6.62 -9.27
CA LYS A 35 1.93 6.37 -7.82
C LYS A 35 0.85 5.38 -7.38
N PRO A 36 1.17 4.37 -6.55
CA PRO A 36 0.15 3.51 -5.95
C PRO A 36 -0.72 4.32 -4.97
N ASN A 37 -1.99 3.96 -4.87
CA ASN A 37 -2.89 4.55 -3.88
C ASN A 37 -2.53 4.01 -2.48
N VAL A 38 -1.88 4.86 -1.68
CA VAL A 38 -1.43 4.56 -0.30
C VAL A 38 -2.31 5.32 0.67
N GLN A 39 -2.92 4.60 1.61
CA GLN A 39 -3.78 5.11 2.66
C GLN A 39 -3.17 4.81 4.03
N LYS A 40 -3.34 5.72 4.99
CA LYS A 40 -2.96 5.47 6.40
C LYS A 40 -4.15 4.82 7.10
N ARG A 41 -3.94 3.68 7.75
CA ARG A 41 -4.97 2.96 8.52
C ARG A 41 -4.42 2.54 9.87
N LYS A 42 -5.31 2.42 10.86
CA LYS A 42 -4.95 1.87 12.16
C LYS A 42 -5.21 0.37 12.16
N VAL A 43 -4.26 -0.37 12.68
CA VAL A 43 -4.33 -1.81 12.84
C VAL A 43 -4.06 -2.15 14.29
N THR A 44 -4.96 -2.89 14.90
CA THR A 44 -4.79 -3.42 16.25
C THR A 44 -4.04 -4.73 16.15
N ILE A 45 -2.84 -4.80 16.72
CA ILE A 45 -2.02 -6.01 16.80
C ILE A 45 -1.84 -6.33 18.28
N GLY A 46 -2.51 -7.38 18.77
CA GLY A 46 -2.61 -7.65 20.20
C GLY A 46 -3.34 -6.51 20.93
N GLU A 47 -2.71 -5.91 21.94
CA GLU A 47 -3.25 -4.80 22.73
C GLU A 47 -2.81 -3.41 22.23
N LYS A 48 -2.00 -3.35 21.16
CA LYS A 48 -1.40 -2.09 20.69
C LYS A 48 -1.97 -1.69 19.32
N GLU A 49 -2.27 -0.41 19.18
CA GLU A 49 -2.64 0.19 17.90
C GLU A 49 -1.40 0.67 17.13
N TYR A 50 -1.31 0.28 15.88
CA TYR A 50 -0.25 0.71 14.97
C TYR A 50 -0.84 1.42 13.76
N THR A 51 -0.26 2.57 13.39
CA THR A 51 -0.61 3.24 12.14
C THR A 51 0.26 2.70 11.01
N VAL A 52 -0.36 2.06 10.02
CA VAL A 52 0.33 1.45 8.88
C VAL A 52 -0.10 2.16 7.59
N LYS A 53 0.88 2.47 6.73
CA LYS A 53 0.62 2.88 5.35
C LYS A 53 0.34 1.63 4.53
N LEU A 54 -0.87 1.52 3.97
CA LEU A 54 -1.30 0.36 3.19
C LEU A 54 -1.78 0.82 1.81
N THR A 55 -1.57 -0.03 0.81
CA THR A 55 -2.21 0.16 -0.50
C THR A 55 -3.64 -0.36 -0.49
N ALA A 56 -4.48 0.14 -1.40
CA ALA A 56 -5.86 -0.34 -1.53
C ALA A 56 -5.95 -1.87 -1.75
N ARG A 57 -4.97 -2.47 -2.45
CA ARG A 57 -4.90 -3.93 -2.65
C ARG A 57 -4.56 -4.67 -1.35
N GLU A 58 -3.62 -4.14 -0.57
CA GLU A 58 -3.26 -4.71 0.72
C GLU A 58 -4.45 -4.65 1.69
N ILE A 59 -5.18 -3.52 1.73
CA ILE A 59 -6.42 -3.36 2.52
C ILE A 59 -7.41 -4.48 2.18
N ARG A 60 -7.76 -4.66 0.90
CA ARG A 60 -8.66 -5.73 0.45
C ARG A 60 -8.19 -7.13 0.85
N THR A 61 -6.88 -7.34 0.87
CA THR A 61 -6.29 -8.64 1.24
C THR A 61 -6.38 -8.89 2.74
N LEU A 62 -6.22 -7.85 3.56
CA LEU A 62 -6.39 -7.91 5.01
C LEU A 62 -7.86 -8.08 5.39
N ASP A 63 -8.77 -7.39 4.71
CA ASP A 63 -10.22 -7.56 4.89
C ASP A 63 -10.64 -9.01 4.58
N LYS A 64 -10.13 -9.59 3.49
CA LYS A 64 -10.36 -11.01 3.15
C LYS A 64 -9.84 -11.98 4.21
N LYS A 65 -8.78 -11.61 4.93
CA LYS A 65 -8.22 -12.40 6.04
C LYS A 65 -8.99 -12.20 7.36
N GLY A 66 -9.98 -11.30 7.41
CA GLY A 66 -10.75 -10.99 8.62
C GLY A 66 -10.02 -10.13 9.64
N ILE A 67 -8.97 -9.40 9.23
CA ILE A 67 -8.24 -8.49 10.11
C ILE A 67 -9.02 -7.17 10.16
N ALA A 68 -9.53 -6.80 11.33
CA ALA A 68 -10.29 -5.55 11.50
C ALA A 68 -9.37 -4.33 11.32
N LEU A 69 -9.55 -3.61 10.21
CA LEU A 69 -8.93 -2.32 9.95
C LEU A 69 -9.90 -1.21 10.40
N LYS A 70 -9.43 -0.30 11.27
CA LYS A 70 -10.15 0.95 11.59
C LYS A 70 -9.48 2.12 10.84
#